data_AF-A0A5W4NGW2-F1
#
_entry.id   AF-A0A5W4NGW2-F1
#
_cell.length_a   1.000
_cell.length_b   1.000
_cell.length_c   1.000
_cell.angle_alpha   90.00
_cell.angle_beta   90.00
_cell.angle_gamma   90.00
#
_symmetry.space_group_name_H-M   'P 1'
#
loop_
_entity.id
_entity.type
_entity.pdbx_description
1 polymer ?
#
loop_
_entity_poly.entity_id
_entity_poly.type
_entity_poly.pdbx_seq_one_letter_code
_entity_poly.pdbx_strand_id
1 'polypeptide(L)'
;HLVTFDQGKWQSTESLAVPVTQPLAVLKGDLASITEQLEQWRGVEQSPPVWLDIEITTDDYLHDIQRRIQTLTESLPVEVLLVRRSREQRERSLANERRETLSELSVEEVFARRLALEALDTPQRERLNQLFSSTLYALNEEHEA
;
A
#
# COMPACT_ATOMS: atom_id res chain seq x y z
N HIS A 1 -34.78 -10.82 -2.63
CA HIS A 1 -35.71 -11.57 -1.77
C HIS A 1 -37.02 -11.80 -2.51
N LEU A 2 -37.56 -13.02 -2.46
CA LEU A 2 -38.91 -13.33 -2.91
C LEU A 2 -39.85 -13.08 -1.72
N VAL A 3 -40.84 -12.21 -1.90
CA VAL A 3 -41.81 -11.87 -0.85
C VAL A 3 -43.18 -12.33 -1.29
N THR A 4 -43.84 -13.12 -0.46
CA THR A 4 -45.17 -13.67 -0.75
C THR A 4 -46.19 -13.03 0.18
N PHE A 5 -47.32 -12.61 -0.40
CA PHE A 5 -48.48 -12.08 0.31
C PHE A 5 -49.68 -12.97 0.02
N ASP A 6 -50.52 -13.19 1.04
CA ASP A 6 -51.78 -13.90 0.92
C ASP A 6 -52.89 -13.06 1.55
N GLN A 7 -54.01 -12.91 0.83
CA GLN A 7 -55.17 -12.10 1.21
C GLN A 7 -54.82 -10.67 1.70
N GLY A 8 -53.86 -10.02 1.05
CA GLY A 8 -53.42 -8.67 1.41
C GLY A 8 -52.60 -8.58 2.69
N LYS A 9 -52.18 -9.73 3.27
CA LYS A 9 -51.27 -9.82 4.41
C LYS A 9 -49.96 -10.45 3.98
N TRP A 10 -48.88 -10.00 4.61
CA TRP A 10 -47.57 -10.61 4.43
C TRP A 10 -47.60 -12.07 4.89
N GLN A 11 -47.03 -12.98 4.10
CA GLN A 11 -47.00 -14.42 4.39
C GLN A 11 -45.56 -14.90 4.64
N SER A 12 -44.62 -14.57 3.75
CA SER A 12 -43.24 -15.01 3.88
C SER A 12 -42.26 -14.13 3.12
N THR A 13 -40.98 -14.27 3.46
CA THR A 13 -39.87 -13.67 2.72
C THR A 13 -38.73 -14.67 2.65
N GLU A 14 -38.30 -14.99 1.44
CA GLU A 14 -37.23 -15.93 1.14
C GLU A 14 -36.05 -15.21 0.47
N SER A 15 -34.84 -15.52 0.94
CA SER A 15 -33.60 -15.03 0.35
C SER A 15 -33.11 -15.98 -0.73
N LEU A 16 -33.44 -15.68 -1.98
CA LEU A 16 -32.90 -16.39 -3.13
C LEU A 16 -31.50 -15.86 -3.45
N ALA A 17 -30.48 -16.72 -3.35
CA ALA A 17 -29.11 -16.37 -3.70
C ALA A 17 -28.98 -16.18 -5.22
N VAL A 18 -28.30 -15.11 -5.64
CA VAL A 18 -27.99 -14.86 -7.04
C VAL A 18 -26.67 -15.57 -7.37
N PRO A 19 -26.60 -16.39 -8.43
CA PRO A 19 -25.36 -17.01 -8.87
C PRO A 19 -24.30 -15.95 -9.20
N VAL A 20 -23.06 -16.18 -8.75
CA VAL A 20 -21.93 -15.30 -9.06
C VAL A 20 -21.41 -15.65 -10.45
N THR A 21 -21.42 -14.68 -11.36
CA THR A 21 -20.88 -14.84 -12.72
C THR A 21 -19.45 -14.35 -12.85
N GLN A 22 -19.00 -13.45 -11.97
CA GLN A 22 -17.66 -12.88 -11.94
C GLN A 22 -17.20 -12.72 -10.47
N PRO A 23 -16.26 -13.54 -9.98
CA PRO A 23 -15.80 -13.45 -8.60
C PRO A 23 -14.88 -12.24 -8.38
N LEU A 24 -15.00 -11.64 -7.19
CA LEU A 24 -14.17 -10.52 -6.70
C LEU A 24 -13.63 -10.90 -5.32
N ALA A 25 -12.34 -10.64 -5.08
CA ALA A 25 -11.70 -10.79 -3.78
C ALA A 25 -10.88 -9.55 -3.42
N VAL A 26 -10.80 -9.26 -2.12
CA VAL A 26 -9.98 -8.18 -1.57
C VAL A 26 -8.87 -8.81 -0.74
N LEU A 27 -7.62 -8.50 -1.07
CA LEU A 27 -6.46 -8.94 -0.30
C LEU A 27 -5.89 -7.77 0.48
N LYS A 28 -5.55 -7.99 1.76
CA LYS A 28 -5.00 -6.95 2.63
C LYS A 28 -3.80 -7.46 3.39
N GLY A 29 -2.76 -6.65 3.51
CA GLY A 29 -1.57 -7.00 4.28
C GLY A 29 -0.30 -6.34 3.77
N ASP A 30 0.84 -6.86 4.21
CA ASP A 30 2.13 -6.60 3.59
C ASP A 30 2.34 -7.51 2.37
N LEU A 31 3.42 -7.31 1.61
CA LEU A 31 3.66 -8.10 0.41
C LEU A 31 3.76 -9.61 0.70
N ALA A 32 4.31 -9.99 1.86
CA ALA A 32 4.45 -11.40 2.25
C ALA A 32 3.07 -12.04 2.48
N SER A 33 2.20 -11.39 3.24
CA SER A 33 0.83 -11.84 3.48
C SER A 33 -0.01 -11.88 2.21
N ILE A 34 0.14 -10.89 1.32
CA ILE A 34 -0.53 -10.91 0.01
C ILE A 34 -0.06 -12.11 -0.81
N THR A 35 1.25 -12.41 -0.79
CA THR A 35 1.81 -13.57 -1.50
C THR A 35 1.22 -14.88 -0.98
N GLU A 36 1.13 -15.04 0.34
CA GLU A 36 0.50 -16.21 0.96
C GLU A 36 -0.99 -16.33 0.59
N GLN A 37 -1.74 -15.23 0.61
CA GLN A 37 -3.14 -15.22 0.20
C GLN A 37 -3.33 -15.59 -1.28
N LEU A 38 -2.37 -15.22 -2.15
CA LEU A 38 -2.42 -15.57 -3.57
C LEU A 38 -2.27 -17.08 -3.84
N GLU A 39 -1.64 -17.83 -2.92
CA GLU A 39 -1.42 -19.27 -3.06
C GLU A 39 -2.74 -20.06 -3.17
N GLN A 40 -3.85 -19.54 -2.64
CA GLN A 40 -5.16 -20.21 -2.75
C GLN A 40 -5.65 -20.39 -4.19
N TRP A 41 -5.12 -19.61 -5.14
CA TRP A 41 -5.44 -19.72 -6.56
C TRP A 41 -4.37 -20.47 -7.37
N ARG A 42 -3.30 -20.93 -6.73
CA ARG A 42 -2.25 -21.68 -7.43
C ARG A 42 -2.76 -23.07 -7.80
N GLY A 43 -2.68 -23.41 -9.09
CA GLY A 43 -3.12 -24.71 -9.61
C GLY A 43 -4.64 -24.91 -9.64
N VAL A 44 -5.42 -23.86 -9.37
CA VAL A 44 -6.88 -23.87 -9.51
C VAL A 44 -7.24 -23.51 -10.94
N GLU A 45 -8.13 -24.28 -11.56
CA GLU A 45 -8.76 -23.88 -12.82
C GLU A 45 -9.97 -23.00 -12.51
N GLN A 46 -9.86 -21.71 -12.81
CA GLN A 46 -10.91 -20.72 -12.53
C GLN A 46 -11.19 -19.90 -13.79
N SER A 47 -12.44 -19.95 -14.25
CA SER A 47 -12.94 -19.17 -15.39
C SER A 47 -14.38 -18.72 -15.11
N PRO A 48 -14.66 -17.40 -15.11
CA PRO A 48 -13.74 -16.30 -15.38
C PRO A 48 -12.71 -16.07 -14.26
N PRO A 49 -11.60 -15.35 -14.53
CA PRO A 49 -10.55 -15.10 -13.54
C PRO A 49 -11.10 -14.31 -12.35
N VAL A 50 -10.52 -14.48 -11.16
CA VAL A 50 -10.94 -13.71 -9.98
C VAL A 50 -10.40 -12.29 -10.06
N TRP A 51 -11.28 -11.30 -9.88
CA TRP A 51 -10.88 -9.91 -9.80
C TRP A 51 -10.32 -9.57 -8.41
N LEU A 52 -9.15 -8.96 -8.37
CA LEU A 52 -8.45 -8.63 -7.12
C LEU A 52 -8.38 -7.10 -6.89
N ASP A 53 -8.76 -6.67 -5.68
CA ASP A 53 -8.39 -5.39 -5.07
C ASP A 53 -7.35 -5.66 -3.97
N ILE A 54 -6.16 -5.10 -4.10
CA ILE A 54 -5.03 -5.34 -3.19
C ILE A 54 -4.75 -4.07 -2.38
N GLU A 55 -4.87 -4.20 -1.06
CA GLU A 55 -4.63 -3.13 -0.09
C GLU A 55 -3.35 -3.39 0.70
N ILE A 56 -2.31 -2.60 0.42
CA ILE A 56 -1.00 -2.70 1.06
C ILE A 56 -0.96 -1.86 2.33
N THR A 57 -0.46 -2.46 3.41
CA THR A 57 -0.39 -1.82 4.75
C THR A 57 1.00 -1.32 5.12
N THR A 58 2.03 -1.62 4.33
CA THR A 58 3.41 -1.18 4.57
C THR A 58 3.73 0.17 3.89
N ASP A 59 4.77 0.85 4.39
CA ASP A 59 5.26 2.12 3.83
C ASP A 59 6.11 1.94 2.55
N ASP A 60 6.30 0.71 2.08
CA ASP A 60 7.09 0.38 0.90
C ASP A 60 6.62 1.16 -0.34
N TYR A 61 7.57 1.44 -1.24
CA TYR A 61 7.34 2.26 -2.43
C TYR A 61 6.32 1.57 -3.36
N LEU A 62 5.16 2.20 -3.58
CA LEU A 62 4.01 1.61 -4.27
C LEU A 62 4.33 1.10 -5.70
N HIS A 63 5.18 1.82 -6.41
CA HIS A 63 5.56 1.48 -7.78
C HIS A 63 6.27 0.11 -7.85
N ASP A 64 7.13 -0.19 -6.87
CA ASP A 64 7.84 -1.46 -6.81
C ASP A 64 6.91 -2.61 -6.42
N ILE A 65 5.91 -2.33 -5.58
CA ILE A 65 4.89 -3.31 -5.20
C ILE A 65 4.02 -3.69 -6.40
N GLN A 66 3.57 -2.73 -7.20
CA GLN A 66 2.76 -3.03 -8.39
C GLN A 66 3.48 -3.97 -9.35
N ARG A 67 4.77 -3.72 -9.63
CA ARG A 67 5.59 -4.61 -10.46
C ARG A 67 5.69 -6.01 -9.85
N ARG A 68 5.97 -6.11 -8.55
CA ARG A 68 6.09 -7.41 -7.85
C ARG A 68 4.78 -8.20 -7.88
N ILE A 69 3.66 -7.53 -7.62
CA ILE A 69 2.32 -8.15 -7.68
C ILE A 69 2.04 -8.69 -9.08
N GLN A 70 2.31 -7.91 -10.14
CA GLN A 70 2.12 -8.38 -11.52
C GLN A 70 2.90 -9.68 -11.80
N THR A 71 4.17 -9.74 -11.40
CA THR A 71 5.00 -10.95 -11.55
C THR A 71 4.44 -12.14 -10.76
N LEU A 72 3.93 -11.91 -9.54
CA LEU A 72 3.34 -12.98 -8.71
C LEU A 72 2.04 -13.52 -9.32
N THR A 73 1.24 -12.64 -9.93
CA THR A 73 -0.08 -13.02 -10.46
C THR A 73 -0.08 -13.51 -11.90
N GLU A 74 1.04 -13.37 -12.64
CA GLU A 74 1.13 -13.71 -14.08
C GLU A 74 0.75 -15.16 -14.39
N SER A 75 0.99 -16.08 -13.45
CA SER A 75 0.68 -17.51 -13.60
C SER A 75 -0.63 -17.95 -12.92
N LEU A 76 -1.37 -17.02 -12.30
CA LEU A 76 -2.57 -17.30 -11.53
C LEU A 76 -3.82 -16.95 -12.33
N PRO A 77 -4.96 -17.63 -12.12
CA PRO A 77 -6.22 -17.34 -12.79
C PRO A 77 -6.93 -16.13 -12.15
N VAL A 78 -6.22 -15.02 -12.03
CA VAL A 78 -6.66 -13.80 -11.36
C VAL A 78 -6.35 -12.57 -12.22
N GLU A 79 -7.13 -11.52 -12.05
CA GLU A 79 -6.93 -10.24 -12.71
C GLU A 79 -6.90 -9.15 -11.65
N VAL A 80 -5.77 -8.44 -11.56
CA VAL A 80 -5.58 -7.36 -10.58
C VAL A 80 -6.18 -6.08 -11.13
N LEU A 81 -7.26 -5.60 -10.51
CA LEU A 81 -7.95 -4.37 -10.92
C LEU A 81 -7.36 -3.13 -10.24
N LEU A 82 -6.95 -3.26 -8.98
CA LEU A 82 -6.48 -2.14 -8.17
C LEU A 82 -5.42 -2.58 -7.17
N VAL A 83 -4.38 -1.75 -7.03
CA VAL A 83 -3.40 -1.83 -5.94
C VAL A 83 -3.34 -0.47 -5.26
N ARG A 84 -3.60 -0.43 -3.96
CA ARG A 84 -3.67 0.82 -3.17
C ARG A 84 -3.04 0.65 -1.80
N ARG A 85 -2.66 1.77 -1.18
CA ARG A 85 -2.32 1.79 0.25
C ARG A 85 -3.57 1.71 1.12
N SER A 86 -3.39 1.24 2.35
CA SER A 86 -4.47 1.17 3.31
C SER A 86 -5.00 2.55 3.68
N ARG A 87 -6.32 2.64 3.87
CA ARG A 87 -6.99 3.89 4.26
C ARG A 87 -6.56 4.37 5.63
N GLU A 88 -6.32 3.47 6.59
CA GLU A 88 -5.83 3.85 7.93
C GLU A 88 -4.43 4.47 7.86
N GLN A 89 -3.57 3.95 6.99
CA GLN A 89 -2.26 4.53 6.73
C GLN A 89 -2.39 5.88 6.02
N ARG A 90 -3.32 6.03 5.07
CA ARG A 90 -3.61 7.32 4.43
C ARG A 90 -4.11 8.35 5.44
N GLU A 91 -4.96 7.97 6.39
CA GLU A 91 -5.44 8.84 7.46
C GLU A 91 -4.35 9.19 8.47
N ARG A 92 -3.47 8.25 8.82
CA ARG A 92 -2.26 8.52 9.63
C ARG A 92 -1.26 9.41 8.90
N SER A 93 -1.04 9.17 7.62
CA SER A 93 -0.23 10.02 6.75
C SER A 93 -0.85 11.40 6.64
N LEU A 94 -2.16 11.55 6.44
CA LEU A 94 -2.86 12.85 6.43
C LEU A 94 -2.77 13.56 7.79
N ALA A 95 -2.86 12.82 8.89
CA ALA A 95 -2.63 13.35 10.24
C ALA A 95 -1.17 13.78 10.45
N ASN A 96 -0.21 13.09 9.81
CA ASN A 96 1.20 13.45 9.79
C ASN A 96 1.54 14.56 8.77
N GLU A 97 0.81 14.66 7.65
CA GLU A 97 0.94 15.64 6.54
C GLU A 97 0.44 17.02 6.93
N ARG A 98 -0.11 17.17 8.15
CA ARG A 98 -0.11 18.47 8.83
C ARG A 98 1.31 18.96 9.22
N ARG A 99 2.37 18.35 8.68
CA ARG A 99 3.78 18.76 8.73
C ARG A 99 4.39 18.71 7.32
N GLU A 100 4.60 19.90 6.76
CA GLU A 100 5.58 20.32 5.73
C GLU A 100 5.89 19.38 4.55
N THR A 101 5.73 19.87 3.32
CA THR A 101 6.11 19.15 2.08
C THR A 101 7.64 19.15 1.87
N LEU A 102 8.20 18.21 1.10
CA LEU A 102 9.65 18.18 0.79
C LEU A 102 10.15 19.47 0.10
N SER A 103 9.27 20.17 -0.63
CA SER A 103 9.56 21.49 -1.21
C SER A 103 9.66 22.62 -0.19
N GLU A 104 9.16 22.41 1.03
CA GLU A 104 9.21 23.36 2.14
C GLU A 104 10.35 23.06 3.13
N LEU A 105 11.07 21.95 2.94
CA LEU A 105 12.16 21.54 3.82
C LEU A 105 13.51 21.85 3.19
N SER A 106 14.43 22.34 4.01
CA SER A 106 15.83 22.47 3.62
C SER A 106 16.48 21.07 3.52
N VAL A 107 17.57 20.99 2.76
CA VAL A 107 18.33 19.74 2.59
C VAL A 107 18.88 19.24 3.93
N GLU A 108 19.22 20.17 4.82
CA GLU A 108 19.65 19.91 6.20
C GLU A 108 18.52 19.37 7.07
N GLU A 109 17.30 19.89 6.94
CA GLU A 109 16.14 19.42 7.69
C GLU A 109 15.74 17.99 7.28
N VAL A 110 15.83 17.68 5.98
CA VAL A 110 15.62 16.32 5.47
C VAL A 110 16.65 15.36 6.05
N PHE A 111 17.93 15.76 6.07
CA PHE A 111 19.01 14.96 6.66
C PHE A 111 18.81 14.73 8.16
N ALA A 112 18.48 15.77 8.91
CA ALA A 112 18.24 15.68 10.36
C ALA A 112 17.07 14.74 10.68
N ARG A 113 15.97 14.80 9.92
CA ARG A 113 14.82 13.90 10.07
C ARG A 113 15.20 12.46 9.77
N ARG A 114 16.02 12.21 8.74
CA ARG A 114 16.48 10.86 8.42
C ARG A 114 17.42 10.30 9.48
N LEU A 115 18.30 11.15 10.02
CA LEU A 115 19.24 10.80 11.08
C LEU A 115 18.54 10.48 12.41
N ALA A 116 17.38 11.10 12.68
CA ALA A 116 16.58 10.84 13.87
C ALA A 116 15.91 9.46 13.89
N LEU A 117 15.78 8.80 12.72
CA LEU A 117 15.24 7.45 12.61
C LEU A 117 16.30 6.36 12.88
N GLU A 118 17.58 6.74 12.98
CA GLU A 118 18.68 5.81 13.21
C GLU A 118 19.09 5.78 14.70
N ALA A 119 19.35 4.57 15.22
CA ALA A 119 19.80 4.37 16.59
C ALA A 119 21.31 4.62 16.72
N LEU A 120 21.69 5.89 16.70
CA LEU A 120 23.09 6.35 16.76
C LEU A 120 23.45 6.92 18.12
N ASP A 121 24.70 6.73 18.55
CA ASP A 121 25.24 7.44 19.70
C ASP A 121 25.51 8.93 19.36
N THR A 122 25.60 9.77 20.40
CA THR A 122 25.82 11.22 20.22
C THR A 122 27.08 11.52 19.40
N PRO A 123 28.24 10.87 19.63
CA PRO A 123 29.45 11.09 18.84
C PRO A 123 29.29 10.76 17.35
N GLN A 124 28.60 9.66 17.00
CA GLN A 124 28.32 9.29 15.61
C GLN A 124 27.41 10.31 14.94
N ARG A 125 26.38 10.77 15.67
CA ARG A 125 25.43 11.77 15.16
C ARG A 125 26.13 13.09 14.85
N GLU A 126 26.99 13.57 15.74
CA GLU A 126 27.77 14.79 15.55
C GLU A 126 28.73 14.67 14.35
N ARG A 127 29.44 13.54 14.25
CA ARG A 127 30.34 13.27 13.13
C ARG A 127 29.60 13.22 11.78
N LEU A 128 28.43 12.59 11.73
CA LEU A 128 27.62 12.51 10.51
C LEU A 128 27.10 13.89 10.09
N ASN A 129 26.66 14.71 11.04
CA ASN A 129 26.27 16.09 10.76
C ASN A 129 27.44 16.92 10.20
N GLN A 130 28.64 16.81 10.79
CA GLN A 130 29.83 17.52 10.30
C GLN A 130 30.22 17.10 8.88
N LEU A 131 30.25 15.79 8.59
CA LEU A 131 30.57 15.28 7.26
C LEU A 131 29.56 15.75 6.21
N PHE A 132 28.28 15.68 6.55
CA PHE A 132 27.19 16.13 5.69
C PHE A 132 27.31 17.63 5.37
N SER A 133 27.46 18.49 6.40
CA SER A 133 27.66 19.92 6.19
C SER A 133 28.88 20.21 5.33
N SER A 134 30.03 19.57 5.59
CA SER A 134 31.25 19.78 4.80
C SER A 134 31.08 19.40 3.32
N THR A 135 30.32 18.34 3.04
CA THR A 135 30.08 17.87 1.67
C THR A 135 29.11 18.79 0.94
N LEU A 136 28.08 19.29 1.63
CA LEU A 136 27.17 20.31 1.08
C LEU A 136 27.91 21.60 0.74
N TYR A 137 28.78 22.09 1.64
CA TYR A 137 29.59 23.27 1.37
C TYR A 137 30.50 23.06 0.15
N ALA A 138 31.21 21.92 0.06
CA ALA A 138 32.08 21.62 -1.07
C ALA A 138 31.31 21.55 -2.41
N LEU A 139 30.13 20.92 -2.42
CA LEU A 139 29.28 20.82 -3.61
C LEU A 139 28.72 22.18 -4.04
N ASN A 140 28.40 23.06 -3.09
CA ASN A 140 27.95 24.42 -3.41
C ASN A 140 29.10 25.28 -3.96
N GLU A 141 30.30 25.17 -3.40
CA GLU A 141 31.48 25.88 -3.91
C GLU A 141 31.86 25.43 -5.33
N GLU A 142 31.73 24.14 -5.65
CA GLU A 142 31.95 23.62 -7.01
C GLU A 142 30.90 24.08 -8.03
N HIS A 143 29.68 24.44 -7.60
CA HIS A 143 28.62 24.95 -8.47
C HIS A 143 28.68 26.47 -8.70
N GLU A 144 29.39 27.22 -7.85
CA GLU A 144 29.56 28.68 -7.96
C GLU A 144 30.85 29.09 -8.71
N ALA A 145 31.72 28.14 -9.02
CA ALA A 145 32.98 28.33 -9.78
C ALA A 145 32.83 28.00 -11.27
#